data_AF-A0A4Y7UGG6-F1
#
_entry.id   AF-A0A4Y7UGG6-F1
#
_cell.length_a   1.000
_cell.length_b   1.000
_cell.length_c   1.000
_cell.angle_alpha   90.00
_cell.angle_beta   90.00
_cell.angle_gamma   90.00
#
_symmetry.space_group_name_H-M   'P 1'
#
loop_
_entity.id
_entity.type
_entity.pdbx_description
1 polymer ?
#
loop_
_entity_poly.entity_id
_entity_poly.type
_entity_poly.pdbx_seq_one_letter_code
_entity_poly.pdbx_strand_id
1 'polypeptide(L)'
;MMKTKTTFLICIFLLVLLFPYSILYLTSNFLSSVIPGWHTTIYPLATLLKFIILLIVAFYYWKLSKIITEVNFKKFIIYFLLTLPAIIITKLDLYTILHFRSNDPEGVMTTIRAVIFIRIFTNILFFTGQILFAVYYKKQSRKLT
;
A
#
# COMPACT_ATOMS: atom_id res chain seq x y z
N MET A 1 18.95 -15.79 -7.15
CA MET A 1 17.76 -16.14 -6.34
C MET A 1 17.87 -15.40 -5.01
N MET A 2 16.77 -15.14 -4.28
CA MET A 2 16.82 -14.37 -3.03
C MET A 2 16.27 -15.19 -1.88
N LYS A 3 16.90 -15.10 -0.70
CA LYS A 3 16.43 -15.81 0.50
C LYS A 3 15.02 -15.34 0.88
N THR A 4 14.12 -16.28 1.09
CA THR A 4 12.71 -16.01 1.48
C THR A 4 12.58 -15.18 2.75
N LYS A 5 13.48 -15.38 3.71
CA LYS A 5 13.55 -14.58 4.94
C LYS A 5 13.82 -13.10 4.66
N THR A 6 14.72 -12.79 3.72
CA THR A 6 14.99 -11.41 3.28
C THR A 6 13.75 -10.80 2.63
N THR A 7 13.07 -11.57 1.77
CA THR A 7 11.82 -11.14 1.13
C THR A 7 10.74 -10.79 2.15
N PHE A 8 10.58 -11.63 3.16
CA PHE A 8 9.64 -11.42 4.26
C PHE A 8 9.98 -10.16 5.06
N LEU A 9 11.25 -9.94 5.39
CA LEU A 9 11.70 -8.73 6.09
C LEU A 9 11.41 -7.46 5.29
N ILE A 10 11.61 -7.48 3.97
CA ILE A 10 11.27 -6.34 3.11
C ILE A 10 9.75 -6.08 3.12
N CYS A 11 8.91 -7.13 3.09
CA CYS A 11 7.47 -6.97 3.22
C CYS A 11 7.06 -6.39 4.58
N ILE A 12 7.71 -6.79 5.67
CA ILE A 12 7.50 -6.17 6.99
C ILE A 12 7.88 -4.70 6.96
N PHE A 13 9.03 -4.36 6.39
CA PHE A 13 9.47 -2.98 6.28
C PHE A 13 8.46 -2.11 5.52
N LEU A 14 7.94 -2.60 4.39
CA LEU A 14 6.87 -1.93 3.64
C LEU A 14 5.59 -1.77 4.46
N LEU A 15 5.25 -2.79 5.27
CA LEU A 15 4.08 -2.76 6.14
C LEU A 15 4.22 -1.72 7.27
N VAL A 16 5.39 -1.62 7.89
CA VAL A 16 5.71 -0.58 8.88
C VAL A 16 5.67 0.81 8.27
N LEU A 17 6.18 0.96 7.03
CA LEU A 17 6.14 2.23 6.32
C LEU A 17 4.71 2.67 5.99
N LEU A 18 3.85 1.73 5.58
CA LEU A 18 2.44 2.00 5.31
C LEU A 18 1.61 2.17 6.60
N PHE A 19 2.13 1.76 7.76
CA PHE A 19 1.37 1.73 9.01
C PHE A 19 0.65 3.06 9.24
N PRO A 20 -0.67 3.01 9.54
CA PRO A 20 -1.46 4.20 9.82
C PRO A 20 -1.13 4.73 11.22
N TYR A 21 0.03 5.36 11.40
CA TYR A 21 0.54 5.85 12.70
C TYR A 21 -0.43 6.73 13.47
N SER A 22 -1.28 7.44 12.75
CA SER A 22 -2.34 8.23 13.33
C SER A 22 -3.31 7.38 14.19
N ILE A 23 -3.34 6.04 14.03
CA ILE A 23 -4.19 5.11 14.82
C ILE A 23 -3.57 4.93 16.21
N LEU A 24 -2.28 5.15 16.37
CA LEU A 24 -1.66 5.18 17.70
C LEU A 24 -2.12 6.42 18.50
N TYR A 25 -2.55 7.48 17.81
CA TYR A 25 -3.20 8.66 18.39
C TYR A 25 -4.73 8.50 18.47
N LEU A 26 -5.21 7.29 18.79
CA LEU A 26 -6.61 6.99 19.06
C LEU A 26 -7.10 7.75 20.31
N THR A 27 -7.37 9.04 20.19
CA THR A 27 -8.32 9.71 21.09
C THR A 27 -9.71 9.14 20.83
N SER A 28 -10.52 9.01 21.88
CA SER A 28 -11.87 8.40 21.97
C SER A 28 -12.87 8.76 20.86
N ASN A 29 -12.60 9.78 20.06
CA ASN A 29 -13.48 10.30 19.02
C ASN A 29 -13.55 9.43 17.75
N PHE A 30 -12.72 8.39 17.62
CA PHE A 30 -12.70 7.54 16.41
C PHE A 30 -13.99 6.72 16.22
N LEU A 31 -14.61 6.27 17.32
CA LEU A 31 -15.87 5.53 17.27
C LEU A 31 -17.09 6.46 17.19
N SER A 32 -16.98 7.70 17.71
CA SER A 32 -18.10 8.65 17.71
C SER A 32 -18.28 9.37 16.37
N SER A 33 -17.27 9.41 15.52
CA SER A 33 -17.31 10.05 14.19
C SER A 33 -17.96 9.20 13.08
N VAL A 34 -18.62 8.09 13.41
CA VAL A 34 -19.39 7.28 12.43
C VAL A 34 -20.77 7.91 12.15
N ILE A 35 -21.20 8.87 12.97
CA ILE A 35 -22.43 9.64 12.77
C ILE A 35 -22.09 10.92 11.99
N PRO A 36 -22.62 11.10 10.78
CA PRO A 36 -22.30 12.27 9.95
C PRO A 36 -22.93 13.53 10.56
N GLY A 37 -22.11 14.50 10.96
CA GLY A 37 -22.59 15.81 11.45
C GLY A 37 -21.68 16.53 12.45
N TRP A 38 -20.83 15.81 13.19
CA TRP A 38 -19.90 16.41 14.16
C TRP A 38 -18.49 15.85 13.94
N HIS A 39 -17.61 16.66 13.35
CA HIS A 39 -16.16 16.40 13.21
C HIS A 39 -15.77 15.01 12.66
N THR A 40 -16.25 14.67 11.46
CA THR A 40 -15.79 13.50 10.70
C THR A 40 -14.40 13.73 10.12
N THR A 41 -13.34 13.46 10.90
CA THR A 41 -12.04 13.11 10.33
C THR A 41 -12.17 11.73 9.71
N ILE A 42 -12.66 11.67 8.46
CA ILE A 42 -12.66 10.43 7.67
C ILE A 42 -11.20 10.03 7.49
N TYR A 43 -10.81 9.05 8.28
CA TYR A 43 -9.53 8.41 8.10
C TYR A 43 -9.43 7.86 6.68
N PRO A 44 -8.26 7.94 6.03
CA PRO A 44 -8.13 7.44 4.67
C PRO A 44 -8.31 5.92 4.65
N LEU A 45 -9.56 5.49 4.45
CA LEU A 45 -10.01 4.10 4.39
C LEU A 45 -9.21 3.30 3.36
N ALA A 46 -8.77 3.97 2.28
CA ALA A 46 -7.87 3.41 1.29
C ALA A 46 -6.50 2.98 1.88
N THR A 47 -5.93 3.74 2.81
CA THR A 47 -4.66 3.42 3.48
C THR A 47 -4.82 2.20 4.39
N LEU A 48 -5.90 2.17 5.16
CA LEU A 48 -6.28 1.02 6.00
C LEU A 48 -6.44 -0.26 5.19
N LEU A 49 -7.16 -0.18 4.06
CA LEU A 49 -7.35 -1.31 3.17
C LEU A 49 -6.02 -1.83 2.61
N LYS A 50 -5.16 -0.94 2.10
CA LYS A 50 -3.81 -1.32 1.61
C LYS A 50 -2.97 -1.95 2.72
N PHE A 51 -3.07 -1.46 3.95
CA PHE A 51 -2.36 -2.01 5.10
C PHE A 51 -2.81 -3.44 5.41
N ILE A 52 -4.13 -3.70 5.47
CA ILE A 52 -4.67 -5.05 5.68
C ILE A 52 -4.19 -6.01 4.57
N ILE A 53 -4.21 -5.56 3.32
CA ILE A 53 -3.76 -6.39 2.19
C ILE A 53 -2.26 -6.72 2.31
N LEU A 54 -1.41 -5.74 2.65
CA LEU A 54 0.01 -6.00 2.87
C LEU A 54 0.27 -6.93 4.07
N LEU A 55 -0.56 -6.84 5.11
CA LEU A 55 -0.48 -7.73 6.28
C LEU A 55 -0.74 -9.18 5.87
N ILE A 56 -1.76 -9.41 5.05
CA ILE A 56 -2.06 -10.73 4.49
C ILE A 56 -0.87 -11.24 3.64
N VAL A 57 -0.27 -10.37 2.83
CA VAL A 57 0.87 -10.74 1.98
C VAL A 57 2.11 -11.07 2.81
N ALA A 58 2.40 -10.28 3.85
CA ALA A 58 3.48 -10.55 4.79
C ALA A 58 3.28 -11.90 5.49
N PHE A 59 2.06 -12.21 5.91
CA PHE A 59 1.71 -13.51 6.49
C PHE A 59 1.97 -14.68 5.52
N TYR A 60 1.62 -14.54 4.23
CA TYR A 60 1.89 -15.57 3.24
C TYR A 60 3.39 -15.71 2.91
N TYR A 61 4.15 -14.62 2.89
CA TYR A 61 5.60 -14.69 2.75
C TYR A 61 6.27 -15.34 3.97
N TRP A 62 5.76 -15.09 5.17
CA TRP A 62 6.21 -15.79 6.38
C TRP A 62 5.97 -17.29 6.25
N LYS A 63 4.77 -17.71 5.84
CA LYS A 63 4.45 -19.13 5.60
C LYS A 63 5.38 -19.73 4.53
N LEU A 64 5.60 -19.05 3.41
CA LEU A 64 6.55 -19.50 2.38
C LEU A 64 7.98 -19.62 2.92
N SER A 65 8.42 -18.72 3.79
CA SER A 65 9.79 -18.73 4.33
C SER A 65 10.12 -19.94 5.20
N LYS A 66 9.09 -20.62 5.73
CA LYS A 66 9.26 -21.87 6.48
C LYS A 66 9.43 -23.10 5.60
N ILE A 67 8.93 -23.05 4.36
CA ILE A 67 8.86 -24.21 3.47
C ILE A 67 9.93 -24.13 2.38
N ILE A 68 10.23 -22.92 1.92
CA ILE A 68 11.15 -22.68 0.81
C ILE A 68 12.25 -21.73 1.28
N THR A 69 13.47 -22.03 0.89
CA THR A 69 14.65 -21.21 1.19
C THR A 69 14.81 -20.03 0.22
N GLU A 70 14.35 -20.19 -1.03
CA GLU A 70 14.61 -19.24 -2.11
C GLU A 70 13.38 -18.83 -2.93
N VAL A 71 13.28 -17.54 -3.22
CA VAL A 71 12.30 -16.93 -4.13
C VAL A 71 13.00 -16.42 -5.37
N ASN A 72 12.29 -16.47 -6.51
CA ASN A 72 12.78 -15.87 -7.74
C ASN A 72 12.83 -14.34 -7.60
N PHE A 73 14.05 -13.82 -7.56
CA PHE A 73 14.34 -12.40 -7.38
C PHE A 73 13.63 -11.51 -8.41
N LYS A 74 13.57 -11.92 -9.68
CA LYS A 74 12.91 -11.15 -10.75
C LYS A 74 11.43 -10.92 -10.44
N LYS A 75 10.73 -11.96 -9.97
CA LYS A 75 9.31 -11.88 -9.62
C LYS A 75 9.09 -10.98 -8.40
N PHE A 76 9.98 -11.06 -7.43
CA PHE A 76 9.90 -10.21 -6.24
C PHE A 76 10.17 -8.74 -6.56
N ILE A 77 11.17 -8.44 -7.39
CA ILE A 77 11.43 -7.07 -7.85
C ILE A 77 10.21 -6.48 -8.54
N ILE A 78 9.58 -7.23 -9.45
CA ILE A 78 8.37 -6.76 -10.16
C ILE A 78 7.26 -6.45 -9.15
N TYR A 79 7.02 -7.36 -8.19
CA TYR A 79 6.06 -7.11 -7.11
C TYR A 79 6.39 -5.85 -6.32
N PHE A 80 7.66 -5.69 -5.94
CA PHE A 80 8.15 -4.57 -5.14
C PHE A 80 7.97 -3.24 -5.88
N LEU A 81 8.36 -3.17 -7.17
CA LEU A 81 8.20 -1.96 -8.00
C LEU A 81 6.73 -1.58 -8.21
N LEU A 82 5.82 -2.56 -8.26
CA LEU A 82 4.39 -2.29 -8.39
C LEU A 82 3.77 -1.80 -7.07
N THR A 83 4.33 -2.22 -5.95
CA THR A 83 3.76 -1.97 -4.61
C THR A 83 4.32 -0.68 -3.99
N LEU A 84 5.61 -0.41 -4.16
CA LEU A 84 6.33 0.71 -3.52
C LEU A 84 5.73 2.09 -3.86
N PRO A 85 5.44 2.44 -5.13
CA PRO A 85 4.91 3.76 -5.47
C PRO A 85 3.59 4.06 -4.76
N ALA A 86 2.73 3.06 -4.65
CA ALA A 86 1.45 3.19 -3.99
C ALA A 86 1.59 3.44 -2.48
N ILE A 87 2.62 2.88 -1.84
CA ILE A 87 2.91 3.13 -0.43
C ILE A 87 3.43 4.57 -0.25
N ILE A 88 4.40 4.98 -1.06
CA ILE A 88 5.01 6.32 -0.99
C ILE A 88 3.96 7.41 -1.20
N ILE A 89 3.15 7.32 -2.25
CA ILE A 89 2.10 8.31 -2.58
C ILE A 89 1.03 8.41 -1.48
N THR A 90 0.84 7.34 -0.72
CA THR A 90 -0.11 7.37 0.41
C THR A 90 0.40 8.25 1.57
N LYS A 91 1.71 8.49 1.66
CA LYS A 91 2.33 9.34 2.69
C LYS A 91 2.67 10.75 2.19
N LEU A 92 2.80 10.94 0.88
CA LEU A 92 3.12 12.24 0.30
C LEU A 92 1.88 13.12 0.16
N ASP A 93 2.05 14.42 0.46
CA ASP A 93 1.08 15.43 0.07
C ASP A 93 1.34 15.88 -1.37
N LEU A 94 0.59 15.25 -2.29
CA LEU A 94 0.70 15.53 -3.72
C LEU A 94 0.33 16.98 -4.09
N TYR A 95 -0.51 17.66 -3.30
CA TYR A 95 -0.90 19.04 -3.59
C TYR A 95 0.26 20.02 -3.35
N THR A 96 1.03 19.78 -2.29
CA THR A 96 2.25 20.55 -2.01
C THR A 96 3.33 20.30 -3.07
N ILE A 97 3.51 19.05 -3.51
CA ILE A 97 4.50 18.69 -4.53
C ILE A 97 4.18 19.32 -5.89
N LEU A 98 2.90 19.45 -6.24
CA LEU A 98 2.47 20.03 -7.50
C LEU A 98 2.30 21.57 -7.44
N HIS A 99 2.85 22.22 -6.42
CA HIS A 99 2.81 23.68 -6.25
C HIS A 99 1.40 24.27 -6.39
N PHE A 100 0.44 23.70 -5.68
CA PHE A 100 -0.94 24.20 -5.66
C PHE A 100 -0.99 25.70 -5.34
N ARG A 101 -1.44 26.52 -6.29
CA ARG A 101 -1.72 27.95 -6.12
C ARG A 101 -3.21 28.17 -6.27
N SER A 102 -3.88 28.56 -5.20
CA SER A 102 -5.33 28.85 -5.19
C SER A 102 -5.75 30.02 -6.09
N ASN A 103 -4.78 30.86 -6.49
CA ASN A 103 -5.05 32.12 -7.21
C ASN A 103 -5.08 31.94 -8.74
N ASP A 104 -4.84 30.72 -9.24
CA ASP A 104 -4.93 30.38 -10.66
C ASP A 104 -5.96 29.24 -10.86
N PRO A 105 -7.22 29.56 -11.19
CA PRO A 105 -8.30 28.58 -11.28
C PRO A 105 -8.07 27.51 -12.36
N GLU A 106 -7.34 27.82 -13.44
CA GLU A 106 -6.97 26.85 -14.48
C GLU A 106 -5.89 25.88 -13.98
N GLY A 107 -4.87 26.42 -13.29
CA GLY A 107 -3.84 25.65 -12.60
C GLY A 107 -4.37 24.73 -11.48
N VAL A 108 -5.44 25.16 -10.79
CA VAL A 108 -6.11 24.37 -9.74
C VAL A 108 -6.77 23.12 -10.33
N MET A 109 -7.56 23.26 -11.40
CA MET A 109 -8.27 22.13 -12.02
C MET A 109 -7.29 21.10 -12.60
N THR A 110 -6.21 21.56 -13.24
CA THR A 110 -5.16 20.67 -13.78
C THR A 110 -4.43 19.92 -12.66
N THR A 111 -4.10 20.60 -11.57
CA THR A 111 -3.48 19.98 -10.38
C THR A 111 -4.39 18.91 -9.76
N ILE A 112 -5.68 19.21 -9.56
CA ILE A 112 -6.64 18.24 -9.01
C ILE A 112 -6.73 16.99 -9.92
N ARG A 113 -6.85 17.19 -11.24
CA ARG A 113 -6.89 16.08 -12.21
C ARG A 113 -5.62 15.23 -12.15
N ALA A 114 -4.44 15.86 -12.07
CA ALA A 114 -3.17 15.16 -11.94
C ALA A 114 -3.09 14.35 -10.64
N VAL A 115 -3.48 14.92 -9.49
CA VAL A 115 -3.51 14.21 -8.20
C VAL A 115 -4.44 13.00 -8.26
N ILE A 116 -5.65 13.16 -8.81
CA ILE A 116 -6.62 12.07 -8.96
C ILE A 116 -6.03 10.98 -9.87
N PHE A 117 -5.46 11.34 -11.00
CA PHE A 117 -4.84 10.40 -11.93
C PHE A 117 -3.70 9.60 -11.27
N ILE A 118 -2.77 10.28 -10.58
CA ILE A 118 -1.66 9.65 -9.86
C ILE A 118 -2.19 8.66 -8.81
N ARG A 119 -3.22 9.05 -8.05
CA ARG A 119 -3.84 8.19 -7.03
C ARG A 119 -4.48 6.95 -7.65
N ILE A 120 -5.25 7.11 -8.73
CA ILE A 120 -5.88 5.97 -9.43
C ILE A 120 -4.81 5.05 -10.01
N PHE A 121 -3.86 5.60 -10.76
CA PHE A 121 -2.79 4.84 -11.40
C PHE A 121 -2.00 4.00 -10.39
N THR A 122 -1.62 4.59 -9.26
CA THR A 122 -0.83 3.88 -8.25
C THR A 122 -1.64 2.89 -7.45
N ASN A 123 -2.95 3.10 -7.28
CA ASN A 123 -3.83 2.07 -6.75
C ASN A 123 -3.93 0.86 -7.70
N ILE A 124 -4.04 1.09 -9.01
CA ILE A 124 -4.05 0.02 -10.01
C ILE A 124 -2.74 -0.78 -9.92
N LEU A 125 -1.58 -0.10 -9.92
CA LEU A 125 -0.27 -0.76 -9.77
C LEU A 125 -0.22 -1.64 -8.51
N PHE A 126 -0.69 -1.11 -7.37
CA PHE A 126 -0.74 -1.85 -6.12
C PHE A 126 -1.55 -3.14 -6.26
N PHE A 127 -2.80 -3.06 -6.74
CA PHE A 127 -3.66 -4.23 -6.89
C PHE A 127 -3.10 -5.22 -7.90
N THR A 128 -2.53 -4.76 -9.01
CA THR A 128 -1.81 -5.63 -9.96
C THR A 128 -0.65 -6.36 -9.29
N GLY A 129 0.13 -5.68 -8.44
CA GLY A 129 1.18 -6.29 -7.63
C GLY A 129 0.64 -7.40 -6.73
N GLN A 130 -0.46 -7.16 -6.00
CA GLN A 130 -1.07 -8.16 -5.12
C GLN A 130 -1.62 -9.37 -5.87
N ILE A 131 -2.24 -9.16 -7.04
CA ILE A 131 -2.72 -10.24 -7.91
C ILE A 131 -1.55 -11.10 -8.39
N LEU A 132 -0.46 -10.48 -8.86
CA LEU A 132 0.75 -11.19 -9.28
C LEU A 132 1.35 -12.02 -8.13
N PHE A 133 1.38 -11.48 -6.92
CA PHE A 133 1.81 -12.21 -5.74
C PHE A 133 0.90 -13.41 -5.45
N ALA A 134 -0.43 -13.24 -5.49
CA ALA A 134 -1.38 -14.32 -5.25
C ALA A 134 -1.21 -15.48 -6.25
N VAL A 135 -1.04 -15.16 -7.54
CA VAL A 135 -0.76 -16.15 -8.58
C VAL A 135 0.57 -16.87 -8.32
N TYR A 136 1.62 -16.12 -7.97
CA TYR A 136 2.92 -16.69 -7.66
C TYR A 136 2.87 -17.63 -6.45
N TYR A 137 2.24 -17.19 -5.36
CA TYR A 137 2.05 -17.98 -4.14
C TYR A 137 1.29 -19.27 -4.43
N LYS A 138 0.17 -19.21 -5.15
CA LYS A 138 -0.63 -20.39 -5.51
C LYS A 138 0.16 -21.38 -6.34
N LYS A 139 0.94 -20.90 -7.32
CA LYS A 139 1.80 -21.76 -8.15
C LYS A 139 2.88 -22.45 -7.32
N GLN A 140 3.44 -21.75 -6.34
CA GLN A 140 4.51 -22.29 -5.51
C GLN A 140 3.96 -23.28 -4.46
N SER A 141 2.80 -22.98 -3.87
CA SER A 141 2.14 -23.88 -2.91
C SER A 141 1.72 -25.21 -3.54
N ARG A 142 1.27 -25.21 -4.81
CA ARG A 142 0.92 -26.43 -5.55
C ARG A 142 2.10 -27.35 -5.84
N LYS A 143 3.33 -26.86 -5.81
CA LYS A 143 4.53 -27.69 -6.02
C LYS A 143 4.96 -28.45 -4.76
N LEU A 144 4.36 -28.10 -3.61
CA LEU A 144 4.72 -28.60 -2.30
C LEU A 144 3.66 -29.58 -1.76
N THR A 145 2.51 -29.70 -2.42
CA THR A 145 1.44 -30.68 -2.15
C THR A 145 1.54 -31.77 -3.18
#